data_AF-A0A2Z6AJ32-F1
#
_entry.id   AF-A0A2Z6AJ32-F1
#
_cell.length_a   1.000
_cell.length_b   1.000
_cell.length_c   1.000
_cell.angle_alpha   90.00
_cell.angle_beta   90.00
_cell.angle_gamma   90.00
#
_symmetry.space_group_name_H-M   'P 1'
#
loop_
_entity.id
_entity.type
_entity.pdbx_description
1 polymer ?
#
loop_
_entity_poly.entity_id
_entity_poly.type
_entity_poly.pdbx_seq_one_letter_code
_entity_poly.pdbx_strand_id
1 'polypeptide(L)'
;MSRIIMASFIYLDDYSDEVCPCQPTLQGWAEWLSKPALDWGRRKSAKDGDTFTAGTIELYDDIIATKGDDGKWAFSGSPPDDADHFAVRHGLASGWDVDSICGTFGDLIDYLAEYADDTDGEEHVVVGRWVEGLVVTYHHEAGGTPRCTWALKQ
;
A
#
# COMPACT_ATOMS: atom_id res chain seq x y z
N MET A 1 11.95 18.58 -11.46
CA MET A 1 12.04 17.26 -12.12
C MET A 1 10.67 16.61 -11.99
N SER A 2 10.05 16.18 -13.08
CA SER A 2 8.85 15.33 -13.00
C SER A 2 9.27 14.02 -12.34
N ARG A 3 8.62 13.67 -11.23
CA ARG A 3 8.84 12.39 -10.56
C ARG A 3 8.05 11.31 -11.29
N ILE A 4 8.64 10.13 -11.38
CA ILE A 4 7.98 8.96 -11.95
C ILE A 4 7.28 8.27 -10.78
N ILE A 5 5.95 8.21 -10.83
CA ILE A 5 5.18 7.34 -9.93
C ILE A 5 5.27 5.94 -10.53
N MET A 6 5.87 5.00 -9.80
CA MET A 6 6.02 3.63 -10.27
C MET A 6 4.71 2.85 -10.19
N ALA A 7 3.94 3.07 -9.13
CA ALA A 7 2.64 2.45 -8.92
C ALA A 7 1.78 3.28 -7.97
N SER A 8 0.46 3.06 -8.03
CA SER A 8 -0.50 3.60 -7.06
C SER A 8 -1.39 2.49 -6.55
N PHE A 9 -1.50 2.40 -5.24
CA PHE A 9 -2.35 1.44 -4.53
C PHE A 9 -3.46 2.20 -3.83
N ILE A 10 -4.71 1.80 -4.05
CA ILE A 10 -5.91 2.42 -3.47
C ILE A 10 -6.31 1.60 -2.25
N TYR A 11 -6.53 2.25 -1.12
CA TYR A 11 -6.98 1.61 0.12
C TYR A 11 -8.31 2.23 0.53
N LEU A 12 -9.33 1.39 0.74
CA LEU A 12 -10.62 1.86 1.25
C LEU A 12 -10.56 1.90 2.78
N ASP A 13 -10.84 3.07 3.36
CA ASP A 13 -10.73 3.32 4.79
C ASP A 13 -11.61 2.37 5.63
N ASP A 14 -12.72 1.91 5.04
CA ASP A 14 -13.68 1.01 5.69
C ASP A 14 -13.14 -0.42 5.88
N TYR A 15 -12.04 -0.78 5.21
CA TYR A 15 -11.52 -2.15 5.12
C TYR A 15 -9.97 -2.22 5.16
N SER A 16 -9.30 -1.20 5.71
CA SER A 16 -7.84 -1.01 5.55
C SER A 16 -6.98 -1.53 6.71
N ASP A 17 -7.52 -2.20 7.73
CA ASP A 17 -6.67 -2.72 8.83
C ASP A 17 -5.85 -3.96 8.43
N GLU A 18 -6.25 -4.67 7.37
CA GLU A 18 -5.51 -5.76 6.74
C GLU A 18 -5.67 -5.70 5.21
N VAL A 19 -4.59 -5.36 4.51
CA VAL A 19 -4.34 -5.36 3.04
C VAL A 19 -5.28 -6.25 2.21
N CYS A 20 -6.52 -5.84 2.06
CA CYS A 20 -7.54 -6.53 1.28
C CYS A 20 -8.11 -5.53 0.29
N PRO A 21 -8.07 -5.82 -1.03
CA PRO A 21 -7.45 -6.99 -1.64
C PRO A 21 -5.91 -6.92 -1.59
N CYS A 22 -5.25 -8.08 -1.58
CA CYS A 22 -3.79 -8.20 -1.73
C CYS A 22 -3.25 -7.53 -3.02
N GLN A 23 -4.15 -7.21 -3.96
CA GLN A 23 -3.88 -6.34 -5.09
C GLN A 23 -4.80 -5.11 -5.01
N PRO A 24 -4.43 -4.06 -4.23
CA PRO A 24 -5.24 -2.85 -3.96
C PRO A 24 -5.37 -1.92 -5.18
N THR A 25 -5.77 -2.48 -6.31
CA THR A 25 -6.11 -1.79 -7.55
C THR A 25 -7.62 -1.62 -7.62
N LEU A 26 -8.12 -0.70 -8.46
CA LEU A 26 -9.56 -0.58 -8.71
C LEU A 26 -10.21 -1.91 -9.11
N GLN A 27 -9.52 -2.71 -9.93
CA GLN A 27 -10.01 -4.01 -10.38
C GLN A 27 -10.06 -5.01 -9.22
N GLY A 28 -9.00 -5.09 -8.42
CA GLY A 28 -8.98 -5.95 -7.23
C GLY A 28 -10.11 -5.58 -6.26
N TRP A 29 -10.35 -4.29 -6.05
CA TRP A 29 -11.46 -3.81 -5.22
C TRP A 29 -12.81 -4.21 -5.79
N ALA A 30 -13.01 -4.05 -7.10
CA ALA A 30 -14.26 -4.45 -7.74
C ALA A 30 -14.53 -5.95 -7.57
N GLU A 31 -13.51 -6.79 -7.75
CA GLU A 31 -13.61 -8.23 -7.55
C GLU A 31 -13.93 -8.60 -6.11
N TRP A 32 -13.28 -7.95 -5.13
CA TRP A 32 -13.52 -8.18 -3.71
C TRP A 32 -14.93 -7.72 -3.29
N LEU A 33 -15.33 -6.51 -3.71
CA LEU A 33 -16.64 -5.92 -3.41
C LEU A 33 -17.79 -6.72 -4.05
N SER A 34 -17.55 -7.41 -5.17
CA SER A 34 -18.55 -8.26 -5.84
C SER A 34 -18.98 -9.49 -5.04
N LYS A 35 -18.24 -9.87 -3.99
CA LYS A 35 -18.51 -11.04 -3.14
C LYS A 35 -18.78 -10.59 -1.71
N PRO A 36 -19.53 -11.31 -0.88
CA PRO A 36 -19.57 -11.06 0.58
C PRO A 36 -18.17 -11.14 1.21
N ALA A 37 -17.93 -10.38 2.26
CA ALA A 37 -16.72 -10.46 3.08
C ALA A 37 -17.12 -10.57 4.56
N LEU A 38 -17.37 -11.80 5.02
CA LEU A 38 -17.95 -12.07 6.34
C LEU A 38 -17.02 -11.70 7.48
N ASP A 39 -15.72 -11.92 7.29
CA ASP A 39 -14.67 -11.57 8.26
C ASP A 39 -14.57 -10.05 8.46
N TRP A 40 -15.08 -9.30 7.48
CA TRP A 40 -15.16 -7.84 7.44
C TRP A 40 -16.58 -7.31 7.72
N GLY A 41 -17.47 -8.15 8.27
CA GLY A 41 -18.85 -7.79 8.60
C GLY A 41 -19.79 -7.58 7.41
N ARG A 42 -19.31 -7.73 6.17
CA ARG A 42 -20.07 -7.47 4.95
C ARG A 42 -20.76 -8.74 4.44
N ARG A 43 -22.02 -8.93 4.86
CA ARG A 43 -22.82 -10.14 4.58
C ARG A 43 -23.27 -10.33 3.12
N LYS A 44 -23.20 -9.30 2.30
CA LYS A 44 -23.61 -9.32 0.88
C LYS A 44 -22.56 -8.59 0.03
N SER A 45 -22.58 -8.80 -1.28
CA SER A 45 -21.80 -7.95 -2.20
C SER A 45 -22.17 -6.47 -2.00
N ALA A 46 -21.24 -5.58 -2.35
CA ALA A 46 -21.57 -4.16 -2.51
C ALA A 46 -22.67 -4.01 -3.57
N LYS A 47 -23.48 -2.96 -3.42
CA LYS A 47 -24.51 -2.59 -4.38
C LYS A 47 -23.93 -1.63 -5.41
N ASP A 48 -24.47 -1.70 -6.62
CA ASP A 48 -24.17 -0.71 -7.65
C ASP A 48 -24.41 0.72 -7.12
N GLY A 49 -23.41 1.58 -7.27
CA GLY A 49 -23.40 2.95 -6.76
C GLY A 49 -22.94 3.11 -5.30
N ASP A 50 -22.59 2.04 -4.58
CA ASP A 50 -21.97 2.18 -3.26
C ASP A 50 -20.65 2.97 -3.38
N THR A 51 -20.43 3.88 -2.43
CA THR A 51 -19.24 4.75 -2.38
C THR A 51 -18.46 4.52 -1.10
N PHE A 52 -17.15 4.59 -1.20
CA PHE A 52 -16.19 4.30 -0.14
C PHE A 52 -15.18 5.43 -0.06
N THR A 53 -14.84 5.88 1.15
CA THR A 53 -13.71 6.80 1.32
C THR A 53 -12.43 6.01 1.15
N ALA A 54 -11.45 6.61 0.49
CA ALA A 54 -10.19 5.98 0.21
C ALA A 54 -9.01 6.96 0.28
N GLY A 55 -7.84 6.39 0.48
CA GLY A 55 -6.56 7.02 0.16
C GLY A 55 -5.80 6.22 -0.89
N THR A 56 -4.72 6.81 -1.38
CA THR A 56 -3.73 6.12 -2.22
C THR A 56 -2.36 6.17 -1.61
N ILE A 57 -1.65 5.04 -1.68
CA ILE A 57 -0.20 5.03 -1.59
C ILE A 57 0.35 5.24 -3.01
N GLU A 58 1.04 6.36 -3.23
CA GLU A 58 1.81 6.61 -4.45
C GLU A 58 3.26 6.19 -4.21
N LEU A 59 3.71 5.16 -4.95
CA LEU A 59 5.08 4.65 -4.83
C LEU A 59 6.02 5.41 -5.75
N TYR A 60 7.16 5.82 -5.19
CA TYR A 60 8.20 6.54 -5.90
C TYR A 60 9.22 5.58 -6.50
N ASP A 61 10.01 4.95 -5.64
CA ASP A 61 11.07 3.99 -5.97
C ASP A 61 11.40 3.16 -4.73
N ASP A 62 12.18 2.11 -4.90
CA ASP A 62 12.67 1.29 -3.80
C ASP A 62 14.08 1.78 -3.37
N ILE A 63 14.32 1.81 -2.07
CA ILE A 63 15.65 1.99 -1.47
C ILE A 63 16.17 0.61 -1.05
N ILE A 64 17.41 0.30 -1.38
CA ILE A 64 18.09 -0.91 -0.93
C ILE A 64 18.81 -0.55 0.37
N ALA A 65 18.48 -1.23 1.46
CA ALA A 65 19.19 -1.15 2.72
C ALA A 65 20.14 -2.35 2.84
N THR A 66 21.42 -2.11 3.11
CA THR A 66 22.44 -3.16 3.25
C THR A 66 23.12 -3.05 4.62
N LYS A 67 23.20 -4.15 5.35
CA LYS A 67 23.86 -4.23 6.66
C LYS A 67 25.36 -4.42 6.46
N GLY A 68 26.16 -3.48 6.96
CA GLY A 68 27.61 -3.59 6.96
C GLY A 68 28.15 -4.49 8.05
N ASP A 69 29.44 -4.84 7.97
CA ASP A 69 30.16 -5.64 8.97
C ASP A 69 30.16 -5.00 10.37
N ASP A 70 29.95 -3.68 10.46
CA ASP A 70 29.84 -2.95 11.73
C ASP A 70 28.42 -2.98 12.33
N GLY A 71 27.52 -3.76 11.72
CA GLY A 71 26.12 -3.92 12.13
C GLY A 71 25.22 -2.75 11.76
N LYS A 72 25.72 -1.74 11.03
CA LYS A 72 24.93 -0.58 10.62
C LYS A 72 24.34 -0.74 9.23
N TRP A 73 23.21 -0.10 9.02
CA TRP A 73 22.53 -0.05 7.72
C TRP A 73 23.05 1.09 6.86
N ALA A 74 23.39 0.77 5.61
CA ALA A 74 23.66 1.71 4.54
C ALA A 74 22.50 1.69 3.54
N PHE A 75 22.21 2.82 2.90
CA PHE A 75 21.05 2.97 2.00
C PHE A 75 21.53 3.38 0.61
N SER A 76 20.92 2.81 -0.44
CA SER A 76 21.26 3.11 -1.84
C SER A 76 20.92 4.55 -2.26
N GLY A 77 20.07 5.24 -1.50
CA GLY A 77 19.66 6.61 -1.75
C GLY A 77 18.96 7.23 -0.55
N SER A 78 18.56 8.49 -0.69
CA SER A 78 17.72 9.19 0.28
C SER A 78 16.29 9.25 -0.25
N PRO A 79 15.27 9.10 0.63
CA PRO A 79 13.90 9.26 0.20
C PRO A 79 13.60 10.71 -0.16
N PRO A 80 12.57 10.96 -0.99
CA PRO A 80 12.11 12.31 -1.26
C PRO A 80 11.54 13.01 -0.01
N ASP A 81 11.61 14.35 0.04
CA ASP A 81 11.21 15.14 1.22
C ASP A 81 9.74 15.00 1.65
N ASP A 82 8.85 14.61 0.75
CA ASP A 82 7.42 14.40 0.96
C ASP A 82 7.04 12.92 1.05
N ALA A 83 8.01 12.03 1.26
CA ALA A 83 7.74 10.63 1.56
C ALA A 83 7.31 10.48 3.02
N ASP A 84 6.15 9.86 3.22
CA ASP A 84 5.57 9.55 4.54
C ASP A 84 5.15 8.07 4.65
N HIS A 85 5.51 7.26 3.65
CA HIS A 85 5.26 5.84 3.63
C HIS A 85 6.56 5.08 3.32
N PHE A 86 6.97 4.25 4.26
CA PHE A 86 8.14 3.39 4.17
C PHE A 86 7.73 1.98 4.60
N ALA A 87 8.08 0.94 3.86
CA ALA A 87 7.84 -0.43 4.30
C ALA A 87 8.89 -1.39 3.74
N VAL A 88 9.22 -2.43 4.49
CA VAL A 88 10.11 -3.50 4.02
C VAL A 88 9.30 -4.48 3.19
N ARG A 89 9.73 -4.72 1.95
CA ARG A 89 9.04 -5.62 1.03
C ARG A 89 9.32 -7.08 1.35
N HIS A 90 8.38 -7.94 0.97
CA HIS A 90 8.62 -9.37 0.82
C HIS A 90 9.51 -9.65 -0.41
N GLY A 91 10.81 -9.36 -0.30
CA GLY A 91 11.77 -9.44 -1.39
C GLY A 91 11.43 -8.49 -2.56
N LEU A 92 11.58 -8.96 -3.81
CA LEU A 92 11.23 -8.18 -5.01
C LEU A 92 9.71 -8.16 -5.31
N ALA A 93 8.87 -8.71 -4.42
CA ALA A 93 7.41 -8.75 -4.62
C ALA A 93 6.73 -7.41 -4.27
N SER A 94 5.45 -7.28 -4.60
CA SER A 94 4.65 -6.05 -4.44
C SER A 94 3.91 -5.94 -3.09
N GLY A 95 4.42 -6.58 -2.03
CA GLY A 95 3.78 -6.60 -0.72
C GLY A 95 4.77 -6.40 0.42
N TRP A 96 4.25 -6.07 1.59
CA TRP A 96 4.98 -5.80 2.83
C TRP A 96 4.10 -6.21 4.02
N ASP A 97 4.72 -6.47 5.16
CA ASP A 97 4.00 -6.71 6.41
C ASP A 97 3.54 -5.39 7.01
N VAL A 98 2.36 -5.40 7.65
CA VAL A 98 1.79 -4.21 8.29
C VAL A 98 2.72 -3.65 9.37
N ASP A 99 3.41 -4.53 10.10
CA ASP A 99 4.33 -4.16 11.17
C ASP A 99 5.60 -3.48 10.64
N SER A 100 5.91 -3.62 9.35
CA SER A 100 7.05 -2.94 8.71
C SER A 100 6.73 -1.53 8.23
N ILE A 101 5.46 -1.11 8.28
CA ILE A 101 5.02 0.21 7.79
C ILE A 101 5.46 1.30 8.77
N CYS A 102 6.29 2.20 8.27
CA CYS A 102 6.86 3.32 9.00
C CYS A 102 6.39 4.65 8.37
N GLY A 103 6.10 5.63 9.21
CA GLY A 103 5.67 6.97 8.78
C GLY A 103 6.82 7.93 8.48
N THR A 104 8.03 7.61 8.96
CA THR A 104 9.23 8.40 8.69
C THR A 104 10.41 7.50 8.35
N PHE A 105 11.42 8.09 7.69
CA PHE A 105 12.67 7.38 7.40
C PHE A 105 13.47 7.04 8.68
N GLY A 106 13.30 7.82 9.76
CA GLY A 106 13.90 7.50 11.06
C GLY A 106 13.29 6.24 11.67
N ASP A 107 11.96 6.14 11.67
CA ASP A 107 11.25 4.97 12.18
C ASP A 107 11.63 3.70 11.40
N LEU A 108 11.85 3.81 10.09
CA LEU A 108 12.37 2.71 9.27
C LEU A 108 13.76 2.26 9.73
N ILE A 109 14.67 3.20 10.02
CA ILE A 109 16.02 2.87 10.49
C ILE A 109 15.94 2.12 11.82
N ASP A 110 15.07 2.58 12.72
CA ASP A 110 14.84 1.94 14.02
C ASP A 110 14.22 0.54 13.83
N TYR A 111 13.24 0.39 12.93
CA TYR A 111 12.65 -0.91 12.58
C TYR A 111 13.71 -1.90 12.05
N LEU A 112 14.56 -1.46 11.11
CA LEU A 112 15.64 -2.29 10.56
C LEU A 112 16.68 -2.68 11.62
N ALA A 113 16.88 -1.85 12.66
CA ALA A 113 17.78 -2.18 13.77
C ALA A 113 17.18 -3.22 14.73
N GLU A 114 15.86 -3.22 14.90
CA GLU A 114 15.15 -4.08 15.86
C GLU A 114 14.67 -5.41 15.28
N TYR A 115 14.23 -5.42 14.02
CA TYR A 115 13.42 -6.52 13.46
C TYR A 115 13.97 -7.17 12.18
N ALA A 116 14.87 -6.52 11.45
CA ALA A 116 15.40 -7.11 10.22
C ALA A 116 16.23 -8.36 10.54
N ASP A 117 15.93 -9.47 9.85
CA ASP A 117 16.56 -10.75 10.10
C ASP A 117 18.04 -10.68 9.69
N ASP A 118 18.94 -11.20 10.55
CA ASP A 118 20.40 -11.14 10.36
C ASP A 118 20.88 -12.05 9.21
N THR A 119 19.97 -12.73 8.52
CA THR A 119 20.28 -13.85 7.63
C THR A 119 20.74 -13.41 6.23
N ASP A 120 20.15 -12.34 5.66
CA ASP A 120 20.43 -11.95 4.27
C ASP A 120 21.17 -10.60 4.14
N GLY A 121 21.18 -9.76 5.18
CA GLY A 121 21.96 -8.51 5.22
C GLY A 121 21.56 -7.45 4.18
N GLU A 122 20.46 -7.66 3.45
CA GLU A 122 19.92 -6.77 2.44
C GLU A 122 18.39 -6.76 2.54
N GLU A 123 17.80 -5.56 2.52
CA GLU A 123 16.36 -5.34 2.58
C GLU A 123 15.92 -4.38 1.47
N HIS A 124 14.79 -4.70 0.83
CA HIS A 124 14.16 -3.82 -0.15
C HIS A 124 13.08 -2.98 0.54
N VAL A 125 13.29 -1.67 0.58
CA VAL A 125 12.36 -0.73 1.20
C VAL A 125 11.58 -0.02 0.12
N VAL A 126 10.25 -0.15 0.14
CA VAL A 126 9.40 0.68 -0.69
C VAL A 126 9.28 2.07 -0.09
N VAL A 127 9.39 3.10 -0.93
CA VAL A 127 9.18 4.50 -0.54
C VAL A 127 8.02 5.08 -1.32
N GLY A 128 7.12 5.73 -0.61
CA GLY A 128 5.99 6.40 -1.21
C GLY A 128 5.43 7.51 -0.35
N ARG A 129 4.23 7.95 -0.72
CA ARG A 129 3.42 8.81 0.12
C ARG A 129 1.98 8.35 0.17
N TRP A 130 1.32 8.67 1.28
CA TRP A 130 -0.13 8.59 1.42
C TRP A 130 -0.79 9.85 0.88
N VAL A 131 -1.84 9.67 0.09
CA VAL A 131 -2.66 10.74 -0.47
C VAL A 131 -4.11 10.48 -0.08
N GLU A 132 -4.64 11.34 0.78
CA GLU A 132 -6.04 11.29 1.20
C GLU A 132 -6.99 11.93 0.20
N GLY A 133 -8.28 11.75 0.45
CA GLY A 133 -9.33 12.51 -0.24
C GLY A 133 -9.76 11.86 -1.54
N LEU A 134 -9.78 10.53 -1.60
CA LEU A 134 -10.40 9.80 -2.70
C LEU A 134 -11.76 9.26 -2.28
N VAL A 135 -12.65 9.17 -3.27
CA VAL A 135 -13.91 8.44 -3.17
C VAL A 135 -13.91 7.40 -4.27
N VAL A 136 -14.06 6.14 -3.90
CA VAL A 136 -14.21 5.02 -4.83
C VAL A 136 -15.67 4.66 -4.95
N THR A 137 -16.17 4.52 -6.18
CA THR A 137 -17.54 4.10 -6.48
C THR A 137 -17.52 2.72 -7.13
N TYR A 138 -18.27 1.79 -6.57
CA TYR A 138 -18.45 0.44 -7.11
C TYR A 138 -19.60 0.41 -8.13
N HIS A 139 -19.36 -0.28 -9.25
CA HIS A 139 -20.34 -0.45 -10.32
C HIS A 139 -20.50 -1.93 -10.66
N HIS A 140 -21.75 -2.38 -10.76
CA HIS A 140 -22.09 -3.74 -11.14
C HIS A 140 -23.47 -3.77 -11.80
N GLU A 141 -23.47 -3.49 -13.11
CA GLU A 141 -24.66 -3.63 -13.95
C GLU A 141 -25.07 -5.11 -14.05
N ALA A 142 -26.37 -5.39 -14.16
CA ALA A 142 -26.88 -6.75 -14.24
C ALA A 142 -26.28 -7.50 -15.45
N GLY A 143 -25.40 -8.49 -15.17
CA GLY A 143 -24.69 -9.27 -16.20
C GLY A 143 -23.39 -8.63 -16.70
N GLY A 144 -22.97 -7.50 -16.14
CA GLY A 144 -21.71 -6.82 -16.44
C GLY A 144 -20.55 -7.27 -15.54
N THR A 145 -19.32 -6.99 -15.98
CA THR A 145 -18.12 -7.18 -15.15
C THR A 145 -18.09 -6.10 -14.05
N PRO A 146 -17.89 -6.47 -12.78
CA PRO A 146 -17.76 -5.50 -11.70
C PRO A 146 -16.56 -4.58 -11.96
N ARG A 147 -16.72 -3.29 -11.66
CA ARG A 147 -15.64 -2.29 -11.81
C ARG A 147 -15.73 -1.22 -10.72
N CYS A 148 -14.62 -0.56 -10.46
CA CYS A 148 -14.58 0.63 -9.61
C CYS A 148 -14.11 1.86 -10.40
N THR A 149 -14.59 3.03 -10.02
CA THR A 149 -14.06 4.33 -10.46
C THR A 149 -13.65 5.14 -9.24
N TRP A 150 -12.78 6.14 -9.40
CA TRP A 150 -12.42 7.06 -8.32
C TRP A 150 -12.63 8.52 -8.73
N ALA A 151 -12.81 9.37 -7.72
CA ALA A 151 -12.81 10.82 -7.84
C ALA A 151 -12.16 11.45 -6.61
N LEU A 152 -11.69 12.69 -6.72
CA LEU A 152 -11.28 13.47 -5.55
C LEU A 152 -12.52 13.87 -4.74
N LYS A 153 -12.41 13.75 -3.42
CA LYS A 153 -13.39 14.24 -2.45
C LYS A 153 -13.44 15.76 -2.54
N GLN A 154 -14.63 16.30 -2.85
CA GLN A 154 -14.88 17.75 -2.92
C GLN A 154 -14.96 18.38 -1.54
#